data_AF-A0A7R9W4J3-F1
#
_entry.id   AF-A0A7R9W4J3-F1
#
_cell.length_a   1.000
_cell.length_b   1.000
_cell.length_c   1.000
_cell.angle_alpha   90.00
_cell.angle_beta   90.00
_cell.angle_gamma   90.00
#
_symmetry.space_group_name_H-M   'P 1'
#
loop_
_entity.id
_entity.type
_entity.pdbx_description
1 polymer ?
#
loop_
_entity_poly.entity_id
_entity_poly.type
_entity_poly.pdbx_seq_one_letter_code
_entity_poly.pdbx_strand_id
1 'polypeptide(L)'
;GVSGEAGESVLGAVDWSSLFISIGVVIAAIFLGLFASYKVHSRRFNRWSNRLGTFSGIALIVFSAAFSTGSGGNEASLWGQEWSFYVGVGLPCLLGLVVANVLSRCFRLKKPEVVTLSVEC
;
A
#
# COMPACT_ATOMS: atom_id res chain seq x y z
N GLY A 1 26.82 18.51 15.66
CA GLY A 1 25.53 18.79 14.99
C GLY A 1 25.65 18.45 13.52
N VAL A 2 25.42 17.19 13.16
CA VAL A 2 25.54 16.67 11.77
C VAL A 2 24.19 16.04 11.31
N SER A 3 23.11 16.26 12.07
CA SER A 3 21.79 15.71 11.75
C SER A 3 20.87 16.69 11.01
N GLY A 4 21.30 17.94 10.78
CA GLY A 4 20.49 18.99 10.14
C GLY A 4 20.57 19.00 8.60
N GLU A 5 21.76 18.81 8.02
CA GLU A 5 21.98 18.97 6.57
C GLU A 5 21.39 17.83 5.71
N ALA A 6 21.25 16.63 6.28
CA ALA A 6 20.59 15.51 5.59
C ALA A 6 19.09 15.78 5.40
N GLY A 7 18.42 16.36 6.41
CA GLY A 7 16.96 16.58 6.39
C GLY A 7 16.51 17.59 5.33
N GLU A 8 17.22 18.71 5.19
CA GLU A 8 16.90 19.73 4.17
C GLU A 8 17.15 19.22 2.73
N SER A 9 18.16 18.39 2.54
CA SER A 9 18.46 17.77 1.24
C SER A 9 17.37 16.78 0.80
N VAL A 10 16.79 16.02 1.73
CA VAL A 10 15.70 15.07 1.43
C VAL A 10 14.42 15.84 1.08
N LEU A 11 14.11 16.92 1.79
CA LEU A 11 12.90 17.72 1.53
C LEU A 11 12.97 18.50 0.21
N GLY A 12 14.17 18.88 -0.23
CA GLY A 12 14.42 19.54 -1.52
C GLY A 12 14.49 18.58 -2.71
N ALA A 13 14.81 17.30 -2.48
CA ALA A 13 14.84 16.26 -3.52
C ALA A 13 13.46 15.61 -3.77
N VAL A 14 12.48 15.87 -2.91
CA VAL A 14 11.11 15.39 -3.09
C VAL A 14 10.35 16.31 -4.04
N ASP A 15 9.98 15.79 -5.22
CA ASP A 15 9.07 16.46 -6.14
C ASP A 15 7.63 16.44 -5.58
N TRP A 16 7.34 17.39 -4.71
CA TRP A 16 6.02 17.58 -4.10
C TRP A 16 4.91 17.65 -5.15
N SER A 17 5.17 18.30 -6.28
CA SER A 17 4.23 18.40 -7.40
C SER A 17 3.84 17.03 -7.98
N SER A 18 4.82 16.15 -8.18
CA SER A 18 4.59 14.80 -8.70
C SER A 18 3.81 13.93 -7.70
N LEU A 19 4.11 14.06 -6.40
CA LEU A 19 3.36 13.39 -5.34
C LEU A 19 1.90 13.85 -5.31
N PHE A 20 1.64 15.15 -5.37
CA PHE A 20 0.28 15.69 -5.37
C PHE A 20 -0.53 15.23 -6.58
N ILE A 21 0.06 15.21 -7.78
CA ILE A 21 -0.60 14.71 -8.98
C ILE A 21 -0.92 13.22 -8.85
N SER A 22 0.04 12.41 -8.38
CA SER A 22 -0.17 10.97 -8.18
C SER A 22 -1.32 10.69 -7.20
N ILE A 23 -1.31 11.34 -6.04
CA ILE A 23 -2.38 11.22 -5.03
C ILE A 23 -3.71 11.71 -5.60
N GLY A 24 -3.70 12.84 -6.32
CA GLY A 24 -4.89 13.40 -6.96
C GLY A 24 -5.54 12.43 -7.95
N VAL A 25 -4.74 11.75 -8.76
CA VAL A 25 -5.22 10.72 -9.70
C VAL A 25 -5.85 9.53 -8.96
N VAL A 26 -5.21 9.04 -7.89
CA VAL A 26 -5.75 7.93 -7.09
C VAL A 26 -7.07 8.32 -6.45
N ILE A 27 -7.14 9.51 -5.84
CA ILE A 27 -8.37 10.02 -5.22
C ILE A 27 -9.49 10.16 -6.25
N ALA A 28 -9.21 10.76 -7.42
CA ALA A 28 -10.19 10.92 -8.49
C ALA A 28 -10.70 9.56 -9.01
N ALA A 29 -9.82 8.57 -9.15
CA ALA A 29 -10.19 7.22 -9.55
C ALA A 29 -11.10 6.54 -8.51
N ILE A 30 -10.82 6.69 -7.21
CA ILE A 30 -11.67 6.18 -6.13
C ILE A 30 -13.05 6.83 -6.19
N PHE A 31 -13.12 8.17 -6.28
CA PHE A 31 -14.39 8.88 -6.37
C PHE A 31 -15.19 8.49 -7.61
N LEU A 32 -14.54 8.34 -8.75
CA LEU A 32 -15.21 7.92 -9.99
C LEU A 32 -15.75 6.49 -9.87
N GLY A 33 -14.99 5.58 -9.26
CA GLY A 33 -15.45 4.22 -8.97
C GLY A 33 -16.66 4.18 -8.04
N LEU A 34 -16.65 4.97 -6.98
CA LEU A 34 -17.77 5.09 -6.04
C LEU A 34 -18.99 5.75 -6.68
N PHE A 35 -18.79 6.82 -7.47
CA PHE A 35 -19.86 7.50 -8.18
C PHE A 35 -20.51 6.59 -9.23
N ALA A 36 -19.71 5.82 -9.97
CA ALA A 36 -20.21 4.82 -10.91
C ALA A 36 -21.00 3.72 -10.18
N SER A 37 -20.51 3.26 -9.03
CA SER A 37 -21.21 2.28 -8.17
C SER A 37 -22.57 2.80 -7.68
N TYR A 38 -22.60 4.05 -7.23
CA TYR A 38 -23.83 4.73 -6.79
C TYR A 38 -24.81 4.90 -7.96
N LYS A 39 -24.38 5.39 -9.12
CA LYS A 39 -25.28 5.66 -10.25
C LYS A 39 -25.89 4.39 -10.83
N VAL A 40 -25.16 3.28 -10.87
CA VAL A 40 -25.59 2.05 -11.54
C VAL A 40 -26.47 1.17 -10.65
N HIS A 41 -26.40 1.31 -9.31
CA HIS A 41 -27.26 0.67 -8.29
C HIS A 41 -27.64 -0.81 -8.58
N SER A 42 -26.75 -1.55 -9.24
CA SER A 42 -27.02 -2.90 -9.74
C SER A 42 -26.10 -3.90 -9.06
N ARG A 43 -26.69 -4.95 -8.45
CA ARG A 43 -25.92 -6.03 -7.81
C ARG A 43 -24.92 -6.70 -8.77
N ARG A 44 -25.18 -6.66 -10.08
CA ARG A 44 -24.26 -7.19 -11.10
C ARG A 44 -23.00 -6.31 -11.21
N PHE A 45 -23.14 -4.99 -11.18
CA PHE A 45 -22.02 -4.05 -11.25
C PHE A 45 -21.07 -4.24 -10.05
N ASN A 46 -21.62 -4.30 -8.83
CA ASN A 46 -20.80 -4.50 -7.62
C ASN A 46 -20.03 -5.83 -7.64
N ARG A 47 -20.66 -6.91 -8.13
CA ARG A 47 -19.97 -8.21 -8.28
C ARG A 47 -18.85 -8.17 -9.30
N TRP A 48 -19.04 -7.44 -10.40
CA TRP A 48 -17.99 -7.24 -11.41
C TRP A 48 -16.84 -6.39 -10.88
N SER A 49 -17.12 -5.28 -10.20
CA SER A 49 -16.10 -4.43 -9.58
C SER A 49 -15.24 -5.20 -8.57
N ASN A 50 -15.84 -6.06 -7.74
CA ASN A 50 -15.09 -6.91 -6.81
C ASN A 50 -14.15 -7.88 -7.54
N ARG A 51 -14.62 -8.50 -8.63
CA ARG A 51 -13.80 -9.41 -9.44
C ARG A 51 -12.65 -8.68 -10.13
N LEU A 52 -12.91 -7.48 -10.67
CA LEU A 52 -11.89 -6.65 -11.30
C LEU A 52 -10.84 -6.19 -10.29
N GLY A 53 -11.25 -5.85 -9.06
CA GLY A 53 -10.32 -5.52 -7.97
C GLY A 53 -9.40 -6.68 -7.63
N THR A 54 -9.96 -7.89 -7.43
CA THR A 54 -9.15 -9.10 -7.18
C THR A 54 -8.23 -9.43 -8.36
N PHE A 55 -8.73 -9.33 -9.59
CA PHE A 55 -7.91 -9.55 -10.79
C PHE A 55 -6.77 -8.54 -10.91
N SER A 56 -7.04 -7.25 -10.66
CA SER A 56 -6.05 -6.19 -10.65
C SER A 56 -4.97 -6.43 -9.59
N GLY A 57 -5.36 -6.82 -8.37
CA GLY A 57 -4.40 -7.16 -7.30
C GLY A 57 -3.50 -8.34 -7.67
N ILE A 58 -4.06 -9.41 -8.24
CA ILE A 58 -3.27 -10.56 -8.71
C ILE A 58 -2.36 -10.14 -9.87
N ALA A 59 -2.86 -9.34 -10.82
CA ALA A 59 -2.08 -8.85 -11.94
C ALA A 59 -0.91 -7.97 -11.49
N LEU A 60 -1.09 -7.14 -10.46
CA LEU A 60 -0.01 -6.34 -9.86
C LEU A 60 1.08 -7.21 -9.23
N ILE A 61 0.71 -8.29 -8.53
CA ILE A 61 1.67 -9.25 -7.98
C ILE A 61 2.47 -9.90 -9.11
N VAL A 62 1.80 -10.36 -10.16
CA VAL A 62 2.46 -10.97 -11.33
C VAL A 62 3.35 -9.95 -12.04
N PHE A 63 2.89 -8.71 -12.21
CA PHE A 63 3.68 -7.63 -12.81
C PHE A 63 4.94 -7.33 -11.99
N SER A 64 4.82 -7.28 -10.66
CA SER A 64 5.96 -7.11 -9.75
C SER A 64 6.99 -8.23 -9.91
N ALA A 65 6.55 -9.49 -9.95
CA ALA A 65 7.42 -10.64 -10.16
C ALA A 65 8.08 -10.65 -11.55
N ALA A 66 7.33 -10.30 -12.59
CA ALA A 66 7.82 -10.24 -13.97
C ALA A 66 8.83 -9.11 -14.16
N PHE A 67 8.55 -7.92 -13.63
CA PHE A 67 9.46 -6.77 -13.68
C PHE A 67 10.78 -7.09 -12.99
N SER A 68 10.73 -7.78 -11.84
CA SER A 68 11.92 -8.22 -11.11
C SER A 68 12.76 -9.26 -11.84
N THR A 69 12.15 -10.07 -12.72
CA THR A 69 12.86 -11.10 -13.49
C THR A 69 13.45 -10.54 -14.79
N GLY A 70 12.82 -9.53 -15.39
CA GLY A 70 13.20 -8.97 -16.70
C GLY A 70 14.25 -7.85 -16.65
N SER A 71 14.47 -7.23 -15.49
CA SER A 71 15.52 -6.21 -15.32
C SER A 71 16.83 -6.92 -14.98
N GLY A 72 17.63 -7.25 -16.00
CA GLY A 72 18.92 -7.96 -15.92
C GLY A 72 20.05 -7.21 -15.21
N GLY A 73 19.73 -6.31 -14.27
CA GLY A 73 20.66 -5.67 -13.36
C GLY A 73 20.47 -6.21 -11.95
N ASN A 74 21.58 -6.52 -11.27
CA ASN A 74 21.63 -7.12 -9.94
C ASN A 74 20.86 -6.33 -8.85
N GLU A 75 20.39 -5.11 -9.14
CA GLU A 75 19.64 -4.23 -8.23
C GLU A 75 18.13 -4.48 -8.20
N ALA A 76 17.54 -5.13 -9.21
CA ALA A 76 16.08 -5.34 -9.30
C ALA A 76 15.66 -6.80 -9.02
N SER A 77 16.59 -7.65 -8.60
CA SER A 77 16.32 -9.05 -8.31
C SER A 77 15.66 -9.19 -6.93
N LEU A 78 14.37 -9.56 -6.90
CA LEU A 78 13.57 -9.79 -5.68
C LEU A 78 14.19 -10.85 -4.76
N TRP A 79 15.12 -11.65 -5.28
CA TRP A 79 15.77 -12.79 -4.60
C TRP A 79 17.25 -12.55 -4.30
N GLY A 80 17.81 -11.42 -4.74
CA GLY A 80 19.23 -11.07 -4.57
C GLY A 80 19.49 -9.93 -3.58
N GLN A 81 18.45 -9.44 -2.90
CA GLN A 81 18.56 -8.34 -1.95
C GLN A 81 19.19 -8.79 -0.63
N GLU A 82 19.86 -7.87 0.06
CA GLU A 82 20.42 -8.12 1.38
C GLU A 82 19.29 -8.43 2.40
N TRP A 83 19.53 -9.34 3.34
CA TRP A 83 18.55 -9.71 4.37
C TRP A 83 18.01 -8.49 5.14
N SER A 84 18.85 -7.47 5.32
CA SER A 84 18.54 -6.17 5.94
C SER A 84 17.39 -5.44 5.25
N PHE A 85 17.27 -5.57 3.92
CA PHE A 85 16.20 -4.96 3.13
C PHE A 85 14.83 -5.57 3.46
N TYR A 86 14.74 -6.91 3.50
CA TYR A 86 13.48 -7.58 3.84
C TYR A 86 13.04 -7.28 5.27
N VAL A 87 13.98 -7.23 6.21
CA VAL A 87 13.68 -6.84 7.60
C VAL A 87 13.26 -5.38 7.67
N GLY A 88 13.93 -4.48 6.93
CA GLY A 88 13.60 -3.06 6.86
C GLY A 88 12.18 -2.80 6.32
N VAL A 89 11.75 -3.54 5.31
CA VAL A 89 10.40 -3.42 4.73
C VAL A 89 9.35 -4.15 5.59
N GLY A 90 9.68 -5.29 6.18
CA GLY A 90 8.75 -6.08 6.99
C GLY A 90 8.49 -5.51 8.39
N LEU A 91 9.49 -4.86 9.01
CA LEU A 91 9.39 -4.29 10.34
C LEU A 91 8.23 -3.29 10.52
N PRO A 92 8.04 -2.27 9.65
CA PRO A 92 6.93 -1.33 9.83
C PRO A 92 5.56 -2.02 9.76
N CYS A 93 5.38 -3.03 8.90
CA CYS A 93 4.15 -3.81 8.85
C CYS A 93 3.92 -4.62 10.13
N LEU A 94 4.97 -5.29 10.64
CA LEU A 94 4.87 -6.07 11.88
C LEU A 94 4.64 -5.17 13.10
N LEU A 95 5.32 -4.03 13.17
CA LEU A 95 5.14 -3.05 14.25
C LEU A 95 3.74 -2.43 14.20
N GLY A 96 3.26 -2.05 13.02
CA GLY A 96 1.89 -1.57 12.82
C GLY A 96 0.86 -2.58 13.31
N LEU A 97 1.01 -3.85 12.93
CA LEU A 97 0.12 -4.93 13.35
C LEU A 97 0.17 -5.19 14.86
N VAL A 98 1.36 -5.15 15.48
CA VAL A 98 1.52 -5.30 16.94
C VAL A 98 0.86 -4.12 17.67
N VAL A 99 1.11 -2.89 17.24
CA VAL A 99 0.51 -1.69 17.84
C VAL A 99 -1.01 -1.70 17.70
N ALA A 100 -1.52 -2.05 16.51
CA ALA A 100 -2.96 -2.19 16.26
C ALA A 100 -3.61 -3.23 17.18
N ASN A 101 -2.96 -4.38 17.38
CA ASN A 101 -3.44 -5.43 18.28
C ASN A 101 -3.40 -5.02 19.75
N VAL A 102 -2.33 -4.33 20.18
CA VAL A 102 -2.21 -3.82 21.56
C VAL A 102 -3.29 -2.78 21.84
N LEU A 103 -3.46 -1.79 20.96
CA LEU A 103 -4.50 -0.78 21.10
C LEU A 103 -5.90 -1.40 21.11
N SER A 104 -6.17 -2.33 20.19
CA SER A 104 -7.45 -3.05 20.13
C SER A 104 -7.77 -3.81 21.43
N ARG A 105 -6.74 -4.38 22.08
CA ARG A 105 -6.87 -5.03 23.39
C ARG A 105 -7.07 -4.02 24.53
N CYS A 106 -6.37 -2.89 24.51
CA CYS A 106 -6.54 -1.82 25.49
C CYS A 106 -7.96 -1.24 25.48
N PHE A 107 -8.55 -1.08 24.30
CA PHE A 107 -9.93 -0.56 24.15
C PHE A 107 -11.02 -1.65 24.25
N ARG A 108 -10.66 -2.92 24.49
CA ARG A 108 -11.59 -4.08 24.63
C ARG A 108 -12.61 -4.19 23.50
N LEU A 109 -12.16 -3.99 22.26
CA LEU A 109 -13.03 -4.13 21.08
C LEU A 109 -13.48 -5.58 20.89
N LYS A 110 -14.62 -5.77 20.23
CA LYS A 110 -15.15 -7.10 19.96
C LYS A 110 -14.17 -7.85 19.05
N LYS A 111 -14.04 -9.16 19.24
CA LYS A 111 -13.16 -10.04 18.43
C LYS A 111 -13.19 -9.76 16.90
N PRO A 112 -14.34 -9.52 16.24
CA PRO A 112 -14.35 -9.16 14.82
C PRO A 112 -13.70 -7.80 14.51
N GLU A 113 -13.84 -6.80 15.39
CA GLU A 113 -13.31 -5.45 15.17
C GLU A 113 -11.79 -5.40 15.31
N VAL A 114 -11.21 -6.26 16.15
CA VAL A 114 -9.74 -6.40 16.32
C VAL A 114 -9.07 -6.87 15.02
N VAL A 115 -9.70 -7.82 14.31
CA VAL A 115 -9.16 -8.35 13.05
C VAL A 115 -9.23 -7.28 11.96
N THR A 116 -10.31 -6.51 11.90
CA THR A 116 -10.43 -5.38 10.95
C THR A 116 -9.37 -4.32 11.22
N LEU A 117 -9.20 -3.89 12.47
CA LEU A 117 -8.16 -2.91 12.83
C LEU A 117 -6.76 -3.39 12.46
N SER A 118 -6.47 -4.68 12.63
CA SER A 118 -5.16 -5.25 12.31
C SER A 118 -4.86 -5.33 10.81
N VAL A 119 -5.88 -5.37 9.95
CA VAL A 119 -5.72 -5.45 8.48
C VAL A 119 -5.61 -4.07 7.84
N GLU A 120 -6.11 -3.04 8.51
CA GLU A 120 -6.10 -1.64 8.05
C GLU A 120 -4.87 -0.85 8.55
N CYS A 121 -3.98 -1.47 9.33
CA CYS A 121 -2.76 -0.88 9.90
C CYS A 121 -1.51 -1.37 9.17
#